data_AF-I1HKI7-F1
#
_entry.id   AF-I1HKI7-F1
#
_cell.length_a   1.000
_cell.length_b   1.000
_cell.length_c   1.000
_cell.angle_alpha   90.00
_cell.angle_beta   90.00
_cell.angle_gamma   90.00
#
_symmetry.space_group_name_H-M   'P 1'
#
loop_
_entity.id
_entity.type
_entity.pdbx_description
1 polymer ?
#
loop_
_entity_poly.entity_id
_entity_poly.type
_entity_poly.pdbx_seq_one_letter_code
_entity_poly.pdbx_strand_id
1 'polypeptide(L)'
;MTMRPVILVALAAVLTAGVMLEGGAEAAGECGRSSPDRMALRMAPCISAADDPNSAPTSSCCSAVHTIGKSPSCLCAVMLSNTANMAGIKPEVAITIPKRCNMADRPIGYKCGDYTLP
;
A
#
# COMPACT_ATOMS: atom_id res chain seq x y z
N MET A 1 42.08 42.80 -16.48
CA MET A 1 42.33 41.37 -16.81
C MET A 1 42.01 40.49 -15.61
N THR A 2 40.73 40.25 -15.35
CA THR A 2 40.27 39.33 -14.27
C THR A 2 39.10 38.46 -14.72
N MET A 3 38.71 38.53 -16.00
CA MET A 3 37.58 37.77 -16.53
C MET A 3 37.88 36.26 -16.68
N ARG A 4 39.15 35.88 -16.90
CA ARG A 4 39.57 34.46 -17.01
C ARG A 4 39.32 33.64 -15.73
N PRO A 5 39.70 34.08 -14.52
CA PRO A 5 39.38 33.34 -13.30
C PRO A 5 37.88 33.40 -12.96
N VAL A 6 37.18 34.50 -13.29
CA VAL A 6 35.74 34.63 -13.03
C VAL A 6 34.92 33.67 -13.90
N ILE A 7 35.30 33.48 -15.17
CA ILE A 7 34.67 32.51 -16.07
C ILE A 7 34.95 31.07 -15.61
N LEU A 8 36.17 30.77 -15.15
CA LEU A 8 36.51 29.44 -14.62
C LEU A 8 35.77 29.12 -13.32
N VAL A 9 35.61 30.09 -12.41
CA VAL A 9 34.84 29.94 -11.17
C VAL A 9 33.34 29.79 -11.46
N ALA A 10 32.80 30.53 -12.44
CA ALA A 10 31.41 30.41 -12.86
C ALA A 10 31.10 29.04 -13.51
N LEU A 11 32.00 28.53 -14.37
CA LEU A 11 31.85 27.20 -14.97
C LEU A 11 31.95 26.07 -13.93
N ALA A 12 32.83 26.22 -12.93
CA ALA A 12 32.93 25.28 -11.81
C ALA A 12 31.67 25.27 -10.91
N ALA A 13 31.03 26.43 -10.70
CA ALA A 13 29.79 26.53 -9.93
C ALA A 13 28.56 25.94 -10.67
N VAL A 14 28.55 25.97 -12.00
CA VAL A 14 27.47 25.35 -12.80
C VAL A 14 27.61 23.81 -12.82
N LEU A 15 28.83 23.28 -12.72
CA LEU A 15 29.09 21.84 -12.66
C LEU A 15 28.66 21.19 -11.33
N THR A 16 28.60 21.93 -10.22
CA THR A 16 28.15 21.41 -8.92
C THR A 16 26.65 21.51 -8.70
N ALA A 17 25.92 22.29 -9.51
CA ALA A 17 24.46 22.39 -9.46
C ALA A 17 23.74 21.24 -10.20
N GLY A 18 24.48 20.41 -10.95
CA GLY A 18 23.93 19.34 -11.80
C GLY A 18 23.82 17.96 -11.14
N VAL A 19 24.14 17.81 -9.85
CA VAL A 19 24.07 16.52 -9.16
C VAL A 19 23.43 16.68 -7.78
N MET A 20 22.13 16.97 -7.75
CA MET A 20 21.30 16.35 -6.73
C MET A 20 20.44 15.35 -7.47
N LEU A 21 21.10 14.23 -7.76
CA LEU A 21 20.50 12.92 -7.98
C LEU A 21 19.22 12.85 -7.15
N GLU A 22 18.09 12.57 -7.80
CA GLU A 22 16.87 12.18 -7.13
C GLU A 22 17.21 11.00 -6.23
N GLY A 23 17.59 11.31 -5.00
CA GLY A 23 17.49 10.42 -3.87
C GLY A 23 16.01 10.24 -3.69
N GLY A 24 15.41 9.40 -4.55
CA GLY A 24 14.26 8.62 -4.18
C GLY A 24 14.67 7.89 -2.91
N ALA A 25 14.44 8.54 -1.77
CA ALA A 25 14.13 7.80 -0.58
C ALA A 25 12.99 6.90 -1.04
N GLU A 26 13.30 5.62 -1.22
CA GLU A 26 12.32 4.57 -1.39
C GLU A 26 11.48 4.66 -0.11
N ALA A 27 10.51 5.57 -0.10
CA ALA A 27 9.52 5.69 0.94
C ALA A 27 8.75 4.40 0.81
N ALA A 28 9.19 3.40 1.57
CA ALA A 28 8.50 2.14 1.68
C ALA A 28 7.10 2.50 2.14
N GLY A 29 6.14 2.42 1.21
CA GLY A 29 4.75 2.75 1.48
C GLY A 29 4.17 1.77 2.51
N GLU A 30 2.87 1.84 2.76
CA GLU A 30 2.22 1.02 3.78
C GLU A 30 2.46 -0.50 3.59
N CYS A 31 2.75 -0.94 2.37
CA CYS A 31 3.07 -2.31 1.98
C CYS A 31 4.56 -2.57 1.70
N GLY A 32 5.46 -1.74 2.24
CA GLY A 32 6.90 -1.88 2.11
C GLY A 32 7.39 -1.60 0.69
N ARG A 33 8.03 -2.61 0.07
CA ARG A 33 8.55 -2.55 -1.31
C ARG A 33 7.49 -2.75 -2.40
N SER A 34 6.27 -3.17 -2.02
CA SER A 34 5.18 -3.39 -2.98
C SER A 34 4.15 -2.27 -2.87
N SER A 35 3.56 -1.87 -3.99
CA SER A 35 2.41 -0.98 -3.95
C SER A 35 1.17 -1.71 -3.41
N PRO A 36 0.24 -0.99 -2.76
CA PRO A 36 -1.04 -1.55 -2.33
C PRO A 36 -1.81 -2.21 -3.49
N ASP A 37 -1.82 -1.58 -4.68
CA ASP A 37 -2.44 -2.15 -5.89
C ASP A 37 -1.84 -3.51 -6.30
N ARG A 38 -0.50 -3.66 -6.24
CA ARG A 38 0.13 -4.96 -6.53
C ARG A 38 -0.24 -6.01 -5.50
N MET A 39 -0.38 -5.62 -4.24
CA MET A 39 -0.80 -6.54 -3.18
C MET A 39 -2.29 -6.87 -3.25
N ALA A 40 -3.12 -5.96 -3.76
CA ALA A 40 -4.54 -6.20 -3.99
C ALA A 40 -4.81 -7.32 -5.01
N LEU A 41 -3.90 -7.58 -5.95
CA LEU A 41 -4.00 -8.74 -6.85
C LEU A 41 -4.03 -10.07 -6.08
N ARG A 42 -3.41 -10.14 -4.89
CA ARG A 42 -3.46 -11.32 -4.01
C ARG A 42 -4.82 -11.50 -3.34
N MET A 43 -5.70 -10.51 -3.41
CA MET A 43 -7.07 -10.53 -2.90
C MET A 43 -8.07 -11.11 -3.89
N ALA A 44 -7.65 -11.50 -5.11
CA ALA A 44 -8.50 -12.20 -6.07
C ALA A 44 -9.36 -13.35 -5.47
N PRO A 45 -8.82 -14.27 -4.64
CA PRO A 45 -9.64 -15.32 -4.01
C PRO A 45 -10.65 -14.82 -2.97
N CYS A 46 -10.56 -13.54 -2.58
CA CYS A 46 -11.47 -12.91 -1.62
C CYS A 46 -12.64 -12.18 -2.27
N ILE A 47 -12.66 -11.96 -3.59
CA ILE A 47 -13.65 -11.09 -4.24
C ILE A 47 -15.08 -11.44 -3.84
N SER A 48 -15.49 -12.71 -3.89
CA SER A 48 -16.84 -13.12 -3.50
C SER A 48 -17.17 -12.82 -2.04
N ALA A 49 -16.21 -13.05 -1.13
CA ALA A 49 -16.38 -12.72 0.29
C ALA A 49 -16.30 -11.20 0.53
N ALA A 50 -15.63 -10.44 -0.32
CA ALA A 50 -15.45 -9.01 -0.21
C ALA A 50 -16.59 -8.20 -0.85
N ASP A 51 -17.37 -8.81 -1.74
CA ASP A 51 -18.57 -8.23 -2.34
C ASP A 51 -19.84 -8.59 -1.55
N ASP A 52 -19.96 -9.83 -1.09
CA ASP A 52 -21.12 -10.34 -0.36
C ASP A 52 -20.77 -10.69 1.11
N PRO A 53 -21.49 -10.13 2.10
CA PRO A 53 -21.22 -10.39 3.51
C PRO A 53 -21.57 -11.82 3.96
N ASN A 54 -22.43 -12.52 3.22
CA ASN A 54 -22.87 -13.88 3.55
C ASN A 54 -21.98 -14.96 2.91
N SER A 55 -21.23 -14.60 1.87
CA SER A 55 -20.27 -15.48 1.23
C SER A 55 -19.12 -15.80 2.18
N ALA A 56 -18.91 -17.09 2.42
CA ALA A 56 -17.81 -17.57 3.23
C ALA A 56 -16.47 -17.33 2.51
N PRO A 57 -15.44 -16.82 3.21
CA PRO A 57 -14.11 -16.69 2.62
C PRO A 57 -13.48 -18.07 2.39
N THR A 58 -12.78 -18.22 1.26
CA THR A 58 -12.01 -19.43 0.98
C THR A 58 -10.75 -19.51 1.85
N SER A 59 -10.20 -20.71 2.04
CA SER A 59 -8.91 -20.87 2.75
C SER A 59 -7.77 -20.05 2.11
N SER A 60 -7.77 -19.96 0.78
CA SER A 60 -6.81 -19.13 0.04
C SER A 60 -6.99 -17.64 0.35
N CYS A 61 -8.24 -17.16 0.39
CA CYS A 61 -8.55 -15.80 0.82
C CYS A 61 -8.02 -15.51 2.23
N CYS A 62 -8.34 -16.39 3.20
CA CYS A 62 -7.90 -16.19 4.58
C CYS A 62 -6.39 -16.21 4.71
N SER A 63 -5.69 -17.06 3.95
CA SER A 63 -4.22 -17.10 3.94
C SER A 63 -3.62 -15.81 3.39
N ALA A 64 -4.21 -15.26 2.32
CA ALA A 64 -3.76 -13.99 1.74
C ALA A 64 -4.01 -12.82 2.71
N VAL A 65 -5.21 -12.73 3.30
CA VAL A 65 -5.56 -11.70 4.28
C VAL A 65 -4.71 -11.81 5.54
N HIS A 66 -4.40 -13.02 6.02
CA HIS A 66 -3.53 -13.21 7.18
C HIS A 66 -2.10 -12.75 6.88
N THR A 67 -1.60 -12.99 5.66
CA THR A 67 -0.26 -12.55 5.25
C THR A 67 -0.17 -11.02 5.18
N ILE A 68 -1.15 -10.36 4.58
CA ILE A 68 -1.19 -8.91 4.45
C ILE A 68 -1.55 -8.23 5.79
N GLY A 69 -2.46 -8.84 6.55
CA GLY A 69 -2.99 -8.36 7.83
C GLY A 69 -1.97 -8.28 8.96
N LYS A 70 -0.81 -8.92 8.83
CA LYS A 70 0.36 -8.67 9.70
C LYS A 70 0.78 -7.21 9.73
N SER A 71 0.49 -6.48 8.65
CA SER A 71 0.67 -5.04 8.55
C SER A 71 -0.71 -4.39 8.37
N PRO A 72 -1.37 -3.95 9.46
CA PRO A 72 -2.70 -3.34 9.37
C PRO A 72 -2.77 -2.19 8.38
N SER A 73 -1.72 -1.36 8.33
CA SER A 73 -1.60 -0.27 7.35
C SER A 73 -1.59 -0.78 5.91
N CYS A 74 -0.85 -1.85 5.60
CA CYS A 74 -0.84 -2.45 4.27
C CYS A 74 -2.19 -3.04 3.90
N LEU A 75 -2.81 -3.80 4.82
CA LEU A 75 -4.14 -4.38 4.59
C LEU A 75 -5.16 -3.29 4.29
N CYS A 76 -5.08 -2.20 5.04
CA CYS A 76 -5.91 -1.03 4.85
C CYS A 76 -5.73 -0.39 3.48
N ALA A 77 -4.48 -0.10 3.10
CA ALA A 77 -4.15 0.48 1.82
C ALA A 77 -4.56 -0.44 0.66
N VAL A 78 -4.44 -1.75 0.84
CA VAL A 78 -4.90 -2.76 -0.14
C VAL A 78 -6.42 -2.70 -0.33
N MET A 79 -7.20 -2.69 0.76
CA MET A 79 -8.66 -2.61 0.68
C MET A 79 -9.15 -1.31 0.04
N LEU A 80 -8.42 -0.21 0.23
CA LEU A 80 -8.73 1.12 -0.31
C LEU A 80 -8.04 1.42 -1.65
N SER A 81 -7.33 0.44 -2.23
CA SER A 81 -6.60 0.61 -3.49
C SER A 81 -7.54 0.69 -4.71
N ASN A 82 -7.07 1.30 -5.79
CA ASN A 82 -7.82 1.36 -7.05
C ASN A 82 -8.09 -0.04 -7.60
N THR A 83 -7.11 -0.94 -7.48
CA THR A 83 -7.24 -2.33 -7.93
C THR A 83 -8.33 -3.09 -7.16
N ALA A 84 -8.42 -2.90 -5.84
CA ALA A 84 -9.50 -3.49 -5.05
C ALA A 84 -10.87 -2.95 -5.48
N ASN A 85 -10.99 -1.62 -5.66
CA ASN A 85 -12.21 -1.00 -6.14
C ASN A 85 -12.64 -1.55 -7.52
N MET A 86 -11.72 -1.61 -8.49
CA MET A 86 -12.00 -2.18 -9.82
C MET A 86 -12.39 -3.66 -9.77
N ALA A 87 -11.92 -4.41 -8.78
CA ALA A 87 -12.27 -5.82 -8.58
C ALA A 87 -13.63 -6.02 -7.90
N GLY A 88 -14.37 -4.95 -7.59
CA GLY A 88 -15.68 -5.02 -6.91
C GLY A 88 -15.58 -5.28 -5.42
N ILE A 89 -14.41 -5.05 -4.81
CA ILE A 89 -14.24 -5.18 -3.36
C ILE A 89 -14.93 -3.98 -2.68
N LYS A 90 -15.93 -4.26 -1.85
CA LYS A 90 -16.61 -3.25 -1.04
C LYS A 90 -15.91 -3.12 0.31
N PRO A 91 -15.31 -1.96 0.65
CA PRO A 91 -14.59 -1.80 1.91
C PRO A 91 -15.43 -2.16 3.15
N GLU A 92 -16.72 -1.85 3.16
CA GLU A 92 -17.67 -2.13 4.24
C GLU A 92 -17.80 -3.63 4.55
N VAL A 93 -17.70 -4.45 3.50
CA VAL A 93 -17.79 -5.91 3.60
C VAL A 93 -16.39 -6.50 3.82
N ALA A 94 -15.38 -5.97 3.14
CA ALA A 94 -14.00 -6.45 3.19
C ALA A 94 -13.37 -6.35 4.59
N ILE A 95 -13.67 -5.29 5.35
CA ILE A 95 -13.17 -5.12 6.73
C ILE A 95 -13.62 -6.23 7.68
N THR A 96 -14.69 -6.95 7.34
CA THR A 96 -15.20 -8.07 8.15
C THR A 96 -14.51 -9.40 7.82
N ILE A 97 -13.73 -9.47 6.74
CA ILE A 97 -13.06 -10.71 6.31
C ILE A 97 -12.10 -11.25 7.37
N PRO A 98 -11.23 -10.45 8.02
CA PRO A 98 -10.37 -10.96 9.10
C PRO A 98 -11.15 -11.65 10.23
N LYS A 99 -12.34 -11.10 10.57
CA LYS A 99 -13.26 -11.70 11.53
C LYS A 99 -13.89 -12.99 11.00
N ARG A 100 -14.38 -13.02 9.76
CA ARG A 100 -14.96 -14.23 9.12
C ARG A 100 -13.93 -15.35 8.93
N CYS A 101 -12.66 -15.00 8.75
CA CYS A 101 -11.53 -15.94 8.73
C CYS A 101 -11.07 -16.38 10.13
N ASN A 102 -11.69 -15.88 11.20
CA ASN A 102 -11.37 -16.21 12.58
C ASN A 102 -9.87 -15.98 12.94
N MET A 103 -9.28 -14.89 12.46
CA MET A 103 -7.89 -14.53 12.76
C MET A 103 -7.78 -14.02 14.21
N ALA A 104 -6.93 -14.66 15.01
CA ALA A 104 -6.76 -14.33 16.43
C ALA A 104 -6.00 -13.01 16.64
N ASP A 105 -5.05 -12.71 15.75
CA ASP A 105 -4.16 -11.56 15.76
C ASP A 105 -4.70 -10.36 14.94
N ARG A 106 -6.01 -10.34 14.68
CA ARG A 106 -6.61 -9.24 13.92
C ARG A 106 -6.55 -7.92 14.70
N PRO A 107 -6.19 -6.79 14.05
CA PRO A 107 -6.03 -5.50 14.72
C PRO A 107 -7.40 -4.83 14.93
N ILE A 108 -8.11 -5.25 15.98
CA ILE A 108 -9.43 -4.72 16.36
C ILE A 108 -9.32 -3.22 16.67
N GLY A 109 -10.24 -2.42 16.13
CA GLY A 109 -10.25 -0.97 16.34
C GLY A 109 -9.31 -0.18 15.44
N TYR A 110 -8.56 -0.84 14.54
CA TYR A 110 -7.71 -0.15 13.57
C TYR A 110 -8.56 0.62 12.56
N LYS A 111 -8.26 1.92 12.38
CA LYS A 111 -9.00 2.80 11.48
C LYS A 111 -8.44 2.74 10.06
N CYS A 112 -9.35 2.57 9.11
CA CYS A 112 -9.10 2.49 7.69
C CYS A 112 -9.89 3.53 6.91
N GLY A 113 -9.35 4.75 6.84
CA GLY A 113 -10.14 5.91 6.42
C GLY A 113 -11.36 6.04 7.33
N ASP A 114 -12.55 5.93 6.74
CA ASP A 114 -13.84 5.98 7.45
C ASP A 114 -14.25 4.64 8.09
N TYR A 115 -13.55 3.54 7.81
CA TYR A 115 -13.87 2.21 8.32
C TYR A 115 -13.06 1.85 9.57
N THR A 116 -13.56 0.90 10.37
CA THR A 116 -12.83 0.39 11.53
C THR A 116 -12.90 -1.13 11.56
N LEU A 117 -11.76 -1.80 11.75
CA LEU A 117 -11.70 -3.26 11.78
C LEU A 117 -12.41 -3.82 13.03
N PRO A 118 -13.39 -4.73 12.86
CA PRO A 118 -14.15 -5.35 13.96
C PRO A 118 -13.47 -6.57 14.61
#